data_AF-A0A439U5W2-F1
#
_entry.id   AF-A0A439U5W2-F1
#
_cell.length_a   1.000
_cell.length_b   1.000
_cell.length_c   1.000
_cell.angle_alpha   90.00
_cell.angle_beta   90.00
_cell.angle_gamma   90.00
#
_symmetry.space_group_name_H-M   'P 1'
#
loop_
_entity.id
_entity.type
_entity.pdbx_description
1 polymer ?
#
loop_
_entity_poly.entity_id
_entity_poly.type
_entity_poly.pdbx_seq_one_letter_code
_entity_poly.pdbx_strand_id
1 'polypeptide(L)'
;MKNAHIARLDRQIRLHGEPVQLARKVAGIVRHRLNLRGIVKTFGAEQLIGSITQVNYLVIVSPTELRKKGFPGALPVTIASGAIPPKDDIIPTTVDAVIMRGAEKAVQSVDAIYDGDQVVRIEIKVQG
;
A
#
# COMPACT_ATOMS: atom_id res chain seq x y z
N MET A 1 11.74 22.12 -2.18
CA MET A 1 11.64 21.82 -3.63
C MET A 1 10.77 20.58 -3.79
N LYS A 2 9.83 20.52 -4.75
CA LYS A 2 9.05 19.29 -4.99
C LYS A 2 9.98 18.24 -5.62
N ASN A 3 10.12 17.08 -4.98
CA ASN A 3 10.92 15.98 -5.51
C ASN A 3 10.38 15.54 -6.89
N ALA A 4 11.25 15.52 -7.90
CA ALA A 4 10.88 15.20 -9.28
C ALA A 4 10.33 13.76 -9.42
N HIS A 5 10.81 12.82 -8.60
CA HIS A 5 10.35 11.44 -8.56
C HIS A 5 8.88 11.35 -8.13
N ILE A 6 8.52 12.12 -7.09
CA ILE A 6 7.13 12.19 -6.60
C ILE A 6 6.22 12.81 -7.65
N ALA A 7 6.62 13.93 -8.24
CA ALA A 7 5.81 14.60 -9.26
C ALA A 7 5.56 13.70 -10.48
N ARG A 8 6.56 12.90 -10.88
CA ARG A 8 6.43 11.91 -11.95
C ARG A 8 5.49 10.77 -11.55
N LEU A 9 5.62 10.24 -10.34
CA LEU A 9 4.74 9.18 -9.83
C LEU A 9 3.29 9.67 -9.73
N ASP A 10 3.05 10.85 -9.16
CA ASP A 10 1.72 11.46 -9.05
C ASP A 10 1.08 11.62 -10.44
N ARG A 11 1.87 12.05 -11.43
CA ARG A 11 1.40 12.12 -12.82
C ARG A 11 1.05 10.75 -13.38
N GLN A 12 1.87 9.72 -13.14
CA GLN A 12 1.61 8.37 -13.63
C GLN A 12 0.36 7.75 -12.98
N ILE A 13 0.20 7.87 -11.66
CA ILE A 13 -0.98 7.38 -10.94
C ILE A 13 -2.23 8.14 -11.39
N ARG A 14 -2.14 9.44 -11.65
CA ARG A 14 -3.28 10.20 -12.17
C ARG A 14 -3.72 9.73 -13.56
N LEU A 15 -2.77 9.35 -14.42
CA LEU A 15 -3.06 8.94 -15.80
C LEU A 15 -3.46 7.46 -15.92
N HIS A 16 -2.84 6.57 -15.14
CA HIS A 16 -2.96 5.12 -15.29
C HIS A 16 -3.43 4.40 -14.03
N GLY A 17 -3.63 5.12 -12.92
CA GLY A 17 -4.05 4.54 -11.66
C GLY A 17 -5.51 4.10 -11.66
N GLU A 18 -5.75 2.93 -11.08
CA GLU A 18 -7.05 2.35 -10.79
C GLU A 18 -7.53 2.81 -9.40
N PRO A 19 -8.86 2.84 -9.15
CA PRO A 19 -9.38 3.12 -7.82
C PRO A 19 -9.02 1.99 -6.86
N VAL A 20 -8.40 2.35 -5.73
CA VAL A 20 -8.10 1.43 -4.63
C VAL A 20 -8.53 2.06 -3.31
N GLN A 21 -8.94 1.24 -2.36
CA GLN A 21 -9.17 1.70 -0.99
C GLN A 21 -8.15 1.07 -0.06
N LEU A 22 -7.51 1.89 0.76
CA LEU A 22 -6.64 1.41 1.81
C LEU A 22 -7.41 1.42 3.14
N ALA A 23 -7.48 0.28 3.80
CA ALA A 23 -8.18 0.09 5.06
C ALA A 23 -7.15 -0.10 6.18
N ARG A 24 -7.07 0.90 7.08
CA ARG A 24 -6.28 0.76 8.30
C ARG A 24 -7.02 -0.11 9.29
N LYS A 25 -6.38 -1.18 9.75
CA LYS A 25 -6.93 -2.07 10.78
C LYS A 25 -6.15 -1.96 12.09
N VAL A 26 -6.88 -2.01 13.20
CA VAL A 26 -6.32 -2.10 14.55
C VAL A 26 -7.02 -3.26 15.25
N ALA A 27 -6.25 -4.25 15.68
CA ALA A 27 -6.77 -5.50 16.25
C ALA A 27 -7.83 -6.17 15.33
N GLY A 28 -7.56 -6.22 14.01
CA GLY A 28 -8.45 -6.82 13.01
C GLY A 28 -9.66 -5.98 12.61
N ILE A 29 -9.97 -4.90 13.34
CA ILE A 29 -11.10 -4.02 13.07
C ILE A 29 -10.67 -2.88 12.16
N VAL A 30 -11.41 -2.65 11.06
CA VAL A 30 -11.20 -1.49 10.19
C VAL A 30 -11.54 -0.22 10.96
N ARG A 31 -10.53 0.62 11.20
CA ARG A 31 -10.67 1.91 11.88
C ARG A 31 -10.79 3.08 10.92
N HIS A 32 -10.17 2.96 9.75
CA HIS A 32 -10.19 4.01 8.75
C HIS A 32 -10.16 3.39 7.36
N ARG A 33 -10.93 3.96 6.44
CA ARG A 33 -10.88 3.61 5.01
C ARG A 33 -10.55 4.85 4.22
N LEU A 34 -9.65 4.68 3.26
CA LEU A 34 -9.19 5.77 2.44
C LEU A 34 -9.30 5.42 0.97
N ASN A 35 -10.00 6.26 0.21
CA ASN A 35 -10.08 6.14 -1.25
C ASN A 35 -8.91 6.91 -1.88
N LEU A 36 -8.13 6.23 -2.70
CA LEU A 36 -7.04 6.80 -3.48
C LEU A 36 -6.93 6.12 -4.85
N ARG A 37 -6.01 6.59 -5.69
CA ARG A 37 -5.61 5.89 -6.90
C ARG A 37 -4.27 5.20 -6.72
N GLY A 38 -4.16 4.00 -7.28
CA GLY A 38 -2.92 3.23 -7.29
C GLY A 38 -2.73 2.53 -8.62
N ILE A 39 -1.47 2.28 -9.00
CA ILE A 39 -1.19 1.41 -10.14
C ILE A 39 -1.21 -0.02 -9.61
N VAL A 40 -2.12 -0.84 -10.13
CA VAL A 40 -2.24 -2.25 -9.76
C VAL A 40 -1.57 -3.09 -10.85
N LYS A 41 -0.61 -3.92 -10.48
CA LYS A 41 0.07 -4.85 -11.38
C LYS A 41 -0.09 -6.26 -10.86
N THR A 42 -0.25 -7.22 -11.76
CA THR A 42 -0.14 -8.64 -11.41
C THR A 42 1.30 -8.94 -11.00
N PHE A 43 1.48 -9.56 -9.85
CA PHE A 43 2.78 -9.89 -9.27
C PHE A 43 2.86 -11.40 -9.04
N GLY A 44 3.09 -12.15 -10.11
CA GLY A 44 3.16 -13.60 -10.03
C GLY A 44 1.81 -14.29 -9.79
N ALA A 45 1.83 -15.61 -9.96
CA ALA A 45 0.71 -16.49 -9.70
C ALA A 45 1.25 -17.74 -9.02
N GLU A 46 0.67 -18.11 -7.89
CA GLU A 46 1.01 -19.31 -7.15
C GLU A 46 -0.05 -20.38 -7.43
N GLN A 47 0.39 -21.58 -7.77
CA GLN A 47 -0.52 -22.70 -8.04
C GLN A 47 -0.74 -23.47 -6.75
N LEU A 48 -1.96 -23.41 -6.21
CA LEU A 48 -2.39 -24.19 -5.06
C LEU A 48 -2.80 -25.60 -5.49
N ILE A 49 -2.78 -26.55 -4.55
CA ILE A 49 -3.18 -27.94 -4.76
C ILE A 49 -4.60 -27.97 -5.37
N GLY A 50 -4.78 -28.74 -6.45
CA GLY A 50 -6.09 -28.89 -7.11
C GLY A 50 -6.40 -27.89 -8.24
N SER A 51 -5.37 -27.31 -8.89
CA SER A 51 -5.51 -26.39 -10.04
C SER A 51 -6.10 -25.01 -9.71
N ILE A 52 -6.19 -24.65 -8.43
CA ILE A 52 -6.57 -23.30 -8.01
C ILE A 52 -5.35 -22.39 -8.14
N THR A 53 -5.43 -21.35 -8.96
CA THR A 53 -4.36 -20.35 -9.09
C THR A 53 -4.66 -19.16 -8.20
N GLN A 54 -3.75 -18.82 -7.30
CA GLN A 54 -3.79 -17.61 -6.51
C GLN A 54 -2.92 -16.53 -7.15
N VAL A 55 -3.53 -15.42 -7.52
CA VAL A 55 -2.83 -14.32 -8.21
C VAL A 55 -2.42 -13.28 -7.19
N ASN A 56 -1.14 -12.97 -7.06
CA ASN A 56 -0.70 -11.90 -6.19
C ASN A 56 -0.65 -10.58 -6.97
N TYR A 57 -0.78 -9.46 -6.26
CA TYR A 57 -0.78 -8.13 -6.87
C TYR A 57 0.22 -7.20 -6.19
N LEU A 58 0.80 -6.32 -6.99
CA LEU A 58 1.60 -5.19 -6.56
C LEU A 58 0.80 -3.91 -6.75
N VAL A 59 0.48 -3.24 -5.66
CA VAL A 59 -0.24 -1.96 -5.63
C VAL A 59 0.74 -0.85 -5.33
N ILE A 60 0.92 0.08 -6.26
CA ILE A 60 1.83 1.21 -6.13
C ILE A 60 1.02 2.46 -5.85
N VAL A 61 1.29 3.12 -4.72
CA VAL A 61 0.56 4.30 -4.26
C VAL A 61 1.49 5.49 -4.04
N SER A 62 0.94 6.70 -4.18
CA SER A 62 1.69 7.93 -3.94
C SER A 62 1.70 8.30 -2.45
N PRO A 63 2.88 8.60 -1.87
CA PRO A 63 2.95 9.16 -0.53
C PRO A 63 2.30 10.54 -0.42
N THR A 64 2.31 11.36 -1.49
CA THR A 64 1.63 12.67 -1.52
C THR A 64 0.14 12.51 -1.33
N GLU A 65 -0.47 11.53 -2.02
CA GLU A 65 -1.91 11.30 -1.96
C GLU A 65 -2.31 10.78 -0.57
N LEU A 66 -1.54 9.87 0.01
CA LEU A 66 -1.77 9.39 1.38
C LEU A 66 -1.71 10.53 2.41
N ARG A 67 -0.69 11.40 2.34
CA ARG A 67 -0.59 12.58 3.24
C ARG A 67 -1.77 13.52 3.06
N LYS A 68 -2.10 13.88 1.82
CA LYS A 68 -3.20 14.81 1.51
C LYS A 68 -4.55 14.29 2.01
N LYS A 69 -4.74 12.98 1.93
CA LYS A 69 -5.97 12.30 2.33
C LYS A 69 -5.99 11.96 3.82
N GLY A 70 -4.90 12.21 4.55
CA GLY A 70 -4.81 12.00 5.99
C GLY A 70 -4.82 10.52 6.36
N PHE A 71 -4.12 9.66 5.61
CA PHE A 71 -4.00 8.27 6.00
C PHE A 71 -3.41 8.21 7.43
N PRO A 72 -4.12 7.61 8.39
CA PRO A 72 -3.67 7.59 9.77
C PRO A 72 -2.33 6.89 9.79
N GLY A 73 -1.35 7.50 10.43
CA GLY A 73 -0.03 6.95 10.54
C GLY A 73 -0.02 5.58 11.24
N ALA A 74 1.13 4.90 11.35
CA ALA A 74 1.26 3.70 12.15
C ALA A 74 0.77 4.05 13.56
N LEU A 75 -0.48 3.70 13.85
CA LEU A 75 -1.02 3.76 15.21
C LEU A 75 -0.11 2.87 16.06
N PRO A 76 0.06 3.13 17.36
CA PRO A 76 0.93 2.33 18.22
C PRO A 76 0.35 0.91 18.35
N VAL A 77 0.55 0.13 17.31
CA VAL A 77 0.40 -1.31 17.24
C VAL A 77 1.81 -1.79 17.51
N THR A 78 1.96 -2.52 18.61
CA THR A 78 3.21 -3.14 19.05
C THR A 78 3.91 -3.76 17.85
N ILE A 79 4.92 -3.07 17.33
CA ILE A 79 5.66 -3.54 16.16
C ILE A 79 6.34 -4.83 16.60
N ALA A 80 6.12 -5.92 15.87
CA ALA A 80 6.75 -7.19 16.18
C ALA A 80 8.28 -7.01 16.27
N SER A 81 8.88 -7.57 17.33
CA SER A 81 10.31 -7.44 17.60
C SER A 81 11.12 -7.86 16.37
N GLY A 82 11.91 -6.93 15.81
CA GLY A 82 12.73 -7.14 14.61
C GLY A 82 12.22 -6.47 13.32
N ALA A 83 10.99 -5.93 13.30
CA ALA A 83 10.54 -5.11 12.18
C ALA A 83 11.07 -3.67 12.32
N ILE A 84 11.71 -3.16 11.26
CA ILE A 84 12.18 -1.77 11.21
C ILE A 84 10.92 -0.87 11.24
N PRO A 85 10.76 0.01 12.25
CA PRO A 85 9.65 0.93 12.26
C PRO A 85 9.66 1.78 10.99
N PRO A 86 8.51 1.99 10.33
CA PRO A 86 8.47 2.87 9.17
C PRO A 86 9.01 4.24 9.57
N LYS A 87 9.98 4.76 8.82
CA LYS A 87 10.55 6.11 9.05
C LYS A 87 9.47 7.20 8.97
N ASP A 88 8.40 6.92 8.21
CA ASP A 88 7.25 7.77 8.03
C ASP A 88 5.98 7.06 8.52
N ASP A 89 5.25 7.68 9.44
CA ASP A 89 4.05 7.07 10.02
C ASP A 89 2.99 6.77 8.96
N ILE A 90 2.93 7.52 7.86
CA ILE A 90 1.93 7.35 6.79
C ILE A 90 2.04 6.03 6.00
N ILE A 91 3.07 5.22 6.27
CA ILE A 91 3.31 3.99 5.52
C ILE A 91 2.31 2.90 6.00
N PRO A 92 1.66 2.20 5.06
CA PRO A 92 0.81 1.07 5.37
C PRO A 92 1.60 -0.06 6.06
N THR A 93 0.92 -0.94 6.79
CA THR A 93 1.55 -2.08 7.45
C THR A 93 0.87 -3.38 7.00
N THR A 94 1.47 -4.52 7.34
CA THR A 94 0.92 -5.85 7.01
C THR A 94 -0.39 -6.18 7.72
N VAL A 95 -0.76 -5.42 8.77
CA VAL A 95 -2.07 -5.57 9.43
C VAL A 95 -3.19 -4.88 8.66
N ASP A 96 -2.87 -3.98 7.73
CA ASP A 96 -3.86 -3.29 6.91
C ASP A 96 -4.40 -4.18 5.79
N ALA A 97 -5.41 -3.68 5.09
CA ALA A 97 -5.96 -4.32 3.90
C ALA A 97 -6.09 -3.34 2.74
N VAL A 98 -5.98 -3.85 1.52
CA VAL A 98 -6.29 -3.10 0.30
C VAL A 98 -7.56 -3.66 -0.30
N ILE A 99 -8.54 -2.80 -0.55
CA ILE A 99 -9.76 -3.14 -1.27
C ILE A 99 -9.58 -2.67 -2.70
N MET A 100 -9.59 -3.61 -3.64
CA MET A 100 -9.48 -3.31 -5.07
C MET A 100 -10.34 -4.28 -5.86
N ARG A 101 -10.93 -3.79 -6.95
CA ARG A 101 -11.80 -4.60 -7.82
C ARG A 101 -12.91 -5.32 -7.04
N GLY A 102 -13.47 -4.66 -6.03
CA GLY A 102 -14.57 -5.15 -5.21
C GLY A 102 -14.20 -6.15 -4.12
N ALA A 103 -12.94 -6.56 -4.01
CA ALA A 103 -12.49 -7.54 -3.02
C ALA A 103 -11.45 -6.95 -2.06
N GLU A 104 -11.56 -7.32 -0.79
CA GLU A 104 -10.54 -7.03 0.21
C GLU A 104 -9.36 -8.01 0.04
N LYS A 105 -8.15 -7.48 0.06
CA LYS A 105 -6.89 -8.19 -0.14
C LYS A 105 -5.99 -7.93 1.06
N ALA A 106 -5.47 -9.01 1.64
CA ALA A 106 -4.54 -8.91 2.76
C ALA A 106 -3.18 -8.37 2.29
N VAL A 107 -2.60 -7.45 3.06
CA VAL A 107 -1.26 -6.92 2.80
C VAL A 107 -0.22 -7.95 3.24
N GLN A 108 0.58 -8.43 2.30
CA GLN A 108 1.65 -9.39 2.54
C GLN A 108 2.94 -8.70 2.94
N SER A 109 3.27 -7.60 2.24
CA SER A 109 4.43 -6.78 2.55
C SER A 109 4.24 -5.37 2.01
N VAL A 110 4.94 -4.43 2.64
CA VAL A 110 4.97 -3.02 2.25
C VAL A 110 6.43 -2.61 2.11
N ASP A 111 6.77 -2.00 0.98
CA ASP A 111 8.10 -1.47 0.72
C ASP A 111 7.98 0.03 0.39
N ALA A 112 8.74 0.84 1.12
CA ALA A 112 8.78 2.28 0.93
C ALA A 112 10.09 2.66 0.27
N ILE A 113 10.00 3.21 -0.94
CA ILE A 113 11.15 3.65 -1.71
C ILE A 113 11.43 5.11 -1.34
N TYR A 114 12.65 5.37 -0.91
CA TYR A 114 13.12 6.69 -0.52
C TYR A 114 14.07 7.26 -1.58
N ASP A 115 14.00 8.58 -1.74
CA ASP A 115 15.02 9.38 -2.41
C ASP A 115 15.58 10.36 -1.37
N GLY A 116 16.78 10.06 -0.86
CA GLY A 116 17.32 10.66 0.35
C GLY A 116 16.43 10.37 1.57
N ASP A 117 15.97 11.43 2.25
CA ASP A 117 15.11 11.32 3.43
C ASP A 117 13.61 11.32 3.12
N GLN A 118 13.23 11.40 1.83
CA GLN A 118 11.84 11.53 1.44
C GLN A 118 11.30 10.24 0.82
N VAL A 119 10.20 9.71 1.35
CA VAL A 119 9.46 8.63 0.68
C VAL A 119 8.89 9.14 -0.64
N VAL A 120 9.22 8.44 -1.73
CA VAL A 120 8.79 8.82 -3.09
C VAL A 120 7.80 7.86 -3.71
N ARG A 121 7.78 6.60 -3.28
CA ARG A 121 6.89 5.55 -3.77
C ARG A 121 6.63 4.52 -2.67
N ILE A 122 5.40 4.05 -2.55
CA ILE A 122 5.05 2.95 -1.66
C ILE A 122 4.51 1.80 -2.49
N GLU A 123 5.10 0.63 -2.31
CA GLU A 123 4.76 -0.61 -2.97
C GLU A 123 4.12 -1.56 -1.96
N ILE A 124 2.91 -2.02 -2.26
CA ILE A 124 2.14 -2.89 -1.38
C ILE A 124 1.89 -4.19 -2.12
N LYS A 125 2.47 -5.29 -1.62
CA LYS A 125 2.17 -6.62 -2.16
C LYS A 125 0.94 -7.15 -1.43
N VAL A 126 -0.07 -7.56 -2.19
CA VAL A 126 -1.32 -8.07 -1.65
C VAL A 126 -1.65 -9.42 -2.26
N GLN A 127 -2.27 -10.27 -1.44
CA GLN A 127 -2.69 -11.61 -1.84
C GLN A 127 -4.08 -11.56 -2.49
N GLY A 128 -4.21 -12.17 -3.68
CA GLY A 128 -5.44 -12.24 -4.46
C GLY A 128 -6.41 -13.33 -4.07
#